data_AF-M1A0G9-F1
#
_entry.id   AF-M1A0G9-F1
#
_cell.length_a   1.000
_cell.length_b   1.000
_cell.length_c   1.000
_cell.angle_alpha   90.00
_cell.angle_beta   90.00
_cell.angle_gamma   90.00
#
_symmetry.space_group_name_H-M   'P 1'
#
loop_
_entity.id
_entity.type
_entity.pdbx_description
1 polymer ?
#
loop_
_entity_poly.entity_id
_entity_poly.type
_entity_poly.pdbx_seq_one_letter_code
_entity_poly.pdbx_strand_id
1 'polypeptide(L)'
;MAFWWPLIVIAIAFAICKLLLMLIPDNVPSIDVDTSDVLDDGNQAKDNSFIYIPSRRHTDKVQCYEPATMKYLGYFPALKPDEVKERVVQARKAQKIWAKSSFKQRRLFLRILLKYIIEHQDLICNISSRDTGKTMVDASLGEIMTTCEKIHWLLSEGEKWLKPEYRSCGRSMLHKVAKVEFSPFGVVGAIVSWNYPFHNIFNPMLAAVFSGNSIVIKVSEHASWSGCFYLRIIQTALAAVGAPENLVEVITGFAETGEALVSSVDKIIFVGSPGVGKKIMRSASNTLIPVTLELGGKDAFIVCEDVDVPHVAQIAARGALQSSGQNCAGAERFYVHKDVYSSFVAEIVKIVKSVTAGPPLSGKYDMGAICMQEHSERLQYLVNDALDKGAEIVARGSVGNIGEGAVDQYFPPTVIVNVNHTMKLMQEESLPFGGVKDSGFGRFAGIEGLRACCLVKSVVEDRWWPFIKTKIPKPIQYPIAENGFEFQESLVHTLYGLNIWDRLRALVNVLKILSQQPPAPTSNRRRND
;
A
#
# COMPACT_ATOMS: atom_id res chain seq x y z
N MET A 1 44.90 -31.58 15.63
CA MET A 1 43.82 -30.87 16.36
C MET A 1 44.18 -29.42 16.74
N ALA A 2 45.46 -29.07 16.99
CA ALA A 2 45.86 -27.71 17.38
C ALA A 2 45.61 -26.59 16.34
N PHE A 3 45.53 -26.92 15.04
CA PHE A 3 45.37 -25.93 13.97
C PHE A 3 43.94 -25.37 13.84
N TRP A 4 42.92 -26.17 14.17
CA TRP A 4 41.51 -25.80 13.98
C TRP A 4 40.92 -25.09 15.22
N TRP A 5 41.54 -25.27 16.38
CA TRP A 5 41.07 -24.70 17.63
C TRP A 5 40.98 -23.16 17.62
N PRO A 6 41.98 -22.41 17.08
CA PRO A 6 41.87 -20.95 16.97
C PRO A 6 40.72 -20.50 16.07
N LEU A 7 40.47 -21.22 14.96
CA LEU A 7 39.37 -20.89 14.03
C LEU A 7 38.00 -21.13 14.66
N ILE A 8 37.85 -22.21 15.43
CA ILE A 8 36.61 -22.52 16.17
C ILE A 8 36.37 -21.46 17.24
N VAL A 9 37.40 -21.08 18.00
CA VAL A 9 37.31 -20.03 19.03
C VAL A 9 36.92 -18.68 18.40
N ILE A 10 37.50 -18.31 17.26
CA ILE A 10 37.14 -17.08 16.53
C ILE A 10 35.68 -17.14 16.02
N ALA A 11 35.25 -18.28 15.48
CA ALA A 11 33.87 -18.44 15.00
C ALA A 11 32.85 -18.34 16.14
N ILE A 12 33.13 -18.95 17.29
CA ILE A 12 32.29 -18.86 18.49
C ILE A 12 32.30 -17.43 19.05
N ALA A 13 33.46 -16.79 19.15
CA ALA A 13 33.55 -15.39 19.57
C ALA A 13 32.79 -14.45 18.64
N PHE A 14 32.87 -14.66 17.32
CA PHE A 14 32.09 -13.91 16.33
C PHE A 14 30.58 -14.17 16.49
N ALA A 15 30.16 -15.42 16.71
CA ALA A 15 28.77 -15.76 16.93
C ALA A 15 28.22 -15.13 18.22
N ILE A 16 28.99 -15.15 19.32
CA ILE A 16 28.65 -14.51 20.59
C ILE A 16 28.63 -12.98 20.43
N CYS A 17 29.61 -12.37 19.79
CA CYS A 17 29.60 -10.93 19.51
C CYS A 17 28.42 -10.54 18.64
N LYS A 18 28.08 -11.33 17.61
CA LYS A 18 26.90 -11.09 16.77
C LYS A 18 25.61 -11.23 17.58
N LEU A 19 25.52 -12.23 18.48
CA LEU A 19 24.38 -12.41 19.38
C LEU A 19 24.27 -11.25 20.38
N LEU A 20 25.37 -10.82 21.00
CA LEU A 20 25.41 -9.68 21.93
C LEU A 20 25.07 -8.37 21.22
N LEU A 21 25.57 -8.15 20.00
CA LEU A 21 25.20 -6.99 19.17
C LEU A 21 23.74 -7.05 18.71
N MET A 22 23.17 -8.24 18.52
CA MET A 22 21.71 -8.39 18.30
C MET A 22 20.90 -8.10 19.56
N LEU A 23 21.48 -8.26 20.75
CA LEU A 23 20.82 -8.02 22.04
C LEU A 23 20.98 -6.58 22.54
N ILE A 24 21.96 -5.80 22.04
CA ILE A 24 22.04 -4.37 22.30
C ILE A 24 20.99 -3.69 21.42
N PRO A 25 19.90 -3.13 21.98
CA PRO A 25 18.92 -2.42 21.16
C PRO A 25 19.61 -1.24 20.47
N ASP A 26 19.35 -1.08 19.17
CA ASP A 26 19.66 0.17 18.47
C ASP A 26 19.11 1.31 19.35
N ASN A 27 19.91 2.33 19.64
CA ASN A 27 19.43 3.49 20.40
C ASN A 27 18.44 4.26 19.51
N VAL A 28 17.17 3.85 19.57
CA VAL A 28 16.05 4.44 18.83
C VAL A 28 15.49 5.56 19.70
N PRO A 29 15.57 6.83 19.25
CA PRO A 29 14.99 7.96 19.97
C PRO A 29 13.51 7.72 20.28
N SER A 30 13.09 8.06 21.49
CA SER A 30 11.67 8.24 21.77
C SER A 30 11.24 9.60 21.23
N ILE A 31 10.00 9.68 20.78
CA ILE A 31 9.36 10.93 20.36
C ILE A 31 8.19 11.21 21.29
N ASP A 32 7.96 12.48 21.57
CA ASP A 32 6.79 12.94 22.31
C ASP A 32 5.84 13.65 21.34
N VAL A 33 4.56 13.28 21.40
CA VAL A 33 3.53 13.79 20.50
C VAL A 33 2.45 14.39 21.37
N ASP A 34 2.09 15.64 21.09
CA ASP A 34 1.00 16.30 21.81
C ASP A 34 -0.34 15.56 21.57
N THR A 35 -0.99 15.20 22.67
CA THR A 35 -2.23 14.42 22.72
C THR A 35 -3.38 15.20 23.36
N SER A 36 -3.15 16.45 23.75
CA SER A 36 -4.09 17.23 24.57
C SER A 36 -5.48 17.38 23.93
N ASP A 37 -5.54 17.64 22.62
CA ASP A 37 -6.77 17.84 21.85
C ASP A 37 -7.58 16.56 21.59
N VAL A 38 -6.93 15.38 21.56
CA VAL A 38 -7.60 14.09 21.32
C VAL A 38 -8.07 13.44 22.62
N LEU A 39 -7.45 13.81 23.75
CA LEU A 39 -7.81 13.35 25.09
C LEU A 39 -8.80 14.28 25.81
N ASP A 40 -9.00 15.51 25.32
CA ASP A 40 -9.98 16.43 25.89
C ASP A 40 -11.40 15.93 25.57
N ASP A 41 -12.02 15.27 26.55
CA ASP A 41 -13.44 14.92 26.50
C ASP A 41 -14.37 16.13 26.74
N GLY A 42 -13.80 17.28 27.11
CA GLY A 42 -14.48 18.47 27.59
C GLY A 42 -14.67 19.59 26.56
N ASN A 43 -15.82 20.27 26.68
CA ASN A 43 -16.13 21.62 26.17
C ASN A 43 -16.45 21.91 24.70
N GLN A 44 -16.47 20.95 23.76
CA GLN A 44 -17.14 21.22 22.46
C GLN A 44 -18.64 20.88 22.46
N ALA A 45 -19.17 20.27 23.53
CA ALA A 45 -20.53 19.75 23.59
C ALA A 45 -21.63 20.79 23.88
N LYS A 46 -21.32 22.06 24.17
CA LYS A 46 -22.34 23.01 24.65
C LYS A 46 -23.08 23.83 23.59
N ASP A 47 -22.60 23.90 22.35
CA ASP A 47 -23.24 24.77 21.33
C ASP A 47 -23.84 24.05 20.11
N ASN A 48 -23.67 22.72 19.96
CA ASN A 48 -24.18 21.98 18.79
C ASN A 48 -24.86 20.64 19.17
N SER A 49 -25.74 20.64 20.16
CA SER A 49 -26.62 19.50 20.47
C SER A 49 -27.78 19.39 19.47
N PHE A 50 -27.49 19.40 18.17
CA PHE A 50 -28.47 19.14 17.12
C PHE A 50 -28.18 17.78 16.49
N ILE A 51 -29.22 16.94 16.42
CA ILE A 51 -29.24 15.72 15.62
C ILE A 51 -28.93 16.13 14.18
N TYR A 52 -27.74 15.82 13.69
CA TYR A 52 -27.33 16.14 12.33
C TYR A 52 -27.85 15.07 11.38
N ILE A 53 -28.73 15.48 10.48
CA ILE A 53 -29.09 14.72 9.28
C ILE A 53 -28.13 15.21 8.17
N PRO A 54 -27.31 14.34 7.55
CA PRO A 54 -26.38 14.74 6.51
C PRO A 54 -27.05 15.54 5.38
N SER A 55 -26.74 16.83 5.27
CA SER A 55 -27.15 17.63 4.14
C SER A 55 -26.16 17.42 3.00
N ARG A 56 -26.64 17.12 1.79
CA ARG A 56 -25.85 16.98 0.54
C ARG A 56 -25.15 18.26 0.06
N ARG A 57 -25.17 19.36 0.84
CA ARG A 57 -24.47 20.60 0.46
C ARG A 57 -23.00 20.52 0.86
N HIS A 58 -22.11 20.63 -0.13
CA HIS A 58 -20.68 20.82 0.10
C HIS A 58 -20.47 22.10 0.92
N THR A 59 -20.12 21.93 2.19
CA THR A 59 -19.64 23.00 3.07
C THR A 59 -18.12 23.14 2.90
N ASP A 60 -17.55 24.32 3.19
CA ASP A 60 -16.08 24.51 3.23
C ASP A 60 -15.40 23.73 4.39
N LYS A 61 -16.14 22.88 5.10
CA LYS A 61 -15.75 22.19 6.33
C LYS A 61 -16.24 20.75 6.30
N VAL A 62 -15.40 19.83 6.78
CA VAL A 62 -15.72 18.44 7.08
C VAL A 62 -16.01 18.31 8.56
N GLN A 63 -17.25 17.97 8.91
CA GLN A 63 -17.66 17.73 10.29
C GLN A 63 -17.38 16.27 10.68
N CYS A 64 -16.81 16.07 11.87
CA CYS A 64 -16.43 14.76 12.37
C CYS A 64 -17.29 14.38 13.59
N TYR A 65 -17.78 13.16 13.61
CA TYR A 65 -18.61 12.60 14.66
C TYR A 65 -18.11 11.21 15.02
N GLU A 66 -18.22 10.83 16.29
CA GLU A 66 -17.99 9.47 16.74
C GLU A 66 -19.16 8.58 16.29
N PRO A 67 -18.98 7.60 15.38
CA PRO A 67 -20.12 6.83 14.85
C PRO A 67 -20.87 6.02 15.91
N ALA A 68 -20.18 5.61 16.97
CA ALA A 68 -20.76 4.80 18.03
C ALA A 68 -21.75 5.56 18.94
N THR A 69 -21.61 6.89 19.04
CA THR A 69 -22.34 7.72 20.02
C THR A 69 -22.96 8.96 19.39
N MET A 70 -22.57 9.29 18.16
CA MET A 70 -22.79 10.57 17.47
C MET A 70 -22.26 11.79 18.22
N LYS A 71 -21.32 11.62 19.15
CA LYS A 71 -20.61 12.73 19.81
C LYS A 71 -19.83 13.51 18.75
N TYR A 72 -20.02 14.83 18.72
CA TYR A 72 -19.27 15.70 17.82
C TYR A 72 -17.78 15.77 18.24
N LEU A 73 -16.89 15.52 17.29
CA LEU A 73 -15.43 15.48 17.48
C LEU A 73 -14.73 16.77 17.02
N GLY A 74 -15.43 17.62 16.26
CA GLY A 74 -14.89 18.86 15.69
C GLY A 74 -15.05 18.91 14.18
N TYR A 75 -14.34 19.85 13.54
CA TYR A 75 -14.34 20.00 12.09
C TYR A 75 -12.95 20.32 11.54
N PHE A 76 -12.76 19.98 10.27
CA PHE A 76 -11.53 20.30 9.52
C PHE A 76 -11.89 21.04 8.24
N PRO A 77 -11.05 21.99 7.77
CA PRO A 77 -11.27 22.66 6.51
C PRO A 77 -11.18 21.66 5.35
N ALA A 78 -12.13 21.74 4.42
CA ALA A 78 -12.06 21.00 3.17
C ALA A 78 -11.15 21.78 2.20
N LEU A 79 -9.98 21.24 1.87
CA LEU A 79 -9.01 21.95 1.02
C LEU A 79 -9.53 22.12 -0.41
N LYS A 80 -9.39 23.33 -0.92
CA LYS A 80 -9.74 23.69 -2.30
C LYS A 80 -8.66 23.20 -3.28
N PRO A 81 -9.00 23.03 -4.56
CA PRO A 81 -8.06 22.53 -5.57
C PRO A 81 -6.71 23.25 -5.65
N ASP A 82 -6.68 24.57 -5.47
CA ASP A 82 -5.44 25.34 -5.55
C ASP A 82 -4.54 25.14 -4.32
N GLU A 83 -5.14 25.01 -3.13
CA GLU A 83 -4.41 24.66 -1.90
C GLU A 83 -3.77 23.27 -2.02
N VAL A 84 -4.47 22.31 -2.63
CA VAL A 84 -3.92 20.96 -2.89
C VAL A 84 -2.69 21.04 -3.79
N LYS A 85 -2.75 21.82 -4.88
CA LYS A 85 -1.60 22.01 -5.79
C LYS A 85 -0.42 22.63 -5.05
N GLU A 86 -0.66 23.61 -4.19
CA GLU A 86 0.39 24.23 -3.38
C GLU A 86 1.08 23.22 -2.45
N ARG A 87 0.31 22.36 -1.75
CA ARG A 87 0.88 21.29 -0.91
C ARG A 87 1.73 20.32 -1.73
N VAL A 88 1.26 19.93 -2.92
CA VAL A 88 2.02 19.06 -3.83
C VAL A 88 3.32 19.72 -4.29
N VAL A 89 3.33 21.03 -4.53
CA VAL A 89 4.56 21.78 -4.87
C VAL A 89 5.56 21.76 -3.72
N GLN A 90 5.12 21.93 -2.47
CA GLN A 90 6.03 21.85 -1.32
C GLN A 90 6.56 20.44 -1.10
N ALA A 91 5.69 19.43 -1.20
CA ALA A 91 6.08 18.01 -1.15
C ALA A 91 7.14 17.68 -2.22
N ARG A 92 6.99 18.22 -3.43
CA ARG A 92 7.97 18.06 -4.52
C ARG A 92 9.34 18.66 -4.20
N LYS A 93 9.40 19.77 -3.44
CA LYS A 93 10.67 20.35 -2.97
C LYS A 93 11.31 19.46 -1.90
N ALA A 94 10.51 19.01 -0.93
CA ALA A 94 10.95 18.09 0.13
C ALA A 94 11.49 16.77 -0.46
N GLN A 95 10.81 16.23 -1.47
CA GLN A 95 11.19 15.00 -2.15
C GLN A 95 12.59 15.06 -2.74
N LYS A 96 12.97 16.17 -3.39
CA LYS A 96 14.30 16.33 -3.99
C LYS A 96 15.43 16.25 -2.97
N ILE A 97 15.15 16.67 -1.73
CA ILE A 97 16.07 16.54 -0.60
C ILE A 97 16.05 15.09 -0.11
N TRP A 98 14.86 14.53 0.14
CA TRP A 98 14.71 13.18 0.68
C TRP A 98 15.19 12.07 -0.24
N ALA A 99 15.14 12.25 -1.56
CA ALA A 99 15.67 11.30 -2.54
C ALA A 99 17.16 11.00 -2.31
N LYS A 100 17.91 11.95 -1.72
CA LYS A 100 19.34 11.84 -1.39
C LYS A 100 19.61 11.18 -0.03
N SER A 101 18.56 10.91 0.76
CA SER A 101 18.69 10.24 2.07
C SER A 101 19.22 8.82 1.91
N SER A 102 19.97 8.35 2.92
CA SER A 102 20.49 6.99 2.98
C SER A 102 19.43 6.00 3.48
N PHE A 103 19.56 4.71 3.13
CA PHE A 103 18.72 3.67 3.73
C PHE A 103 18.84 3.63 5.25
N LYS A 104 20.01 3.92 5.83
CA LYS A 104 20.17 4.04 7.30
C LYS A 104 19.21 5.07 7.90
N GLN A 105 19.12 6.25 7.29
CA GLN A 105 18.21 7.32 7.75
C GLN A 105 16.73 6.91 7.59
N ARG A 106 16.37 6.33 6.44
CA ARG A 106 15.00 5.86 6.18
C ARG A 106 14.59 4.74 7.14
N ARG A 107 15.49 3.80 7.45
CA ARG A 107 15.26 2.72 8.42
C ARG A 107 15.12 3.25 9.84
N LEU A 108 15.90 4.25 10.23
CA LEU A 108 15.78 4.88 11.55
C LEU A 108 14.38 5.51 11.74
N PHE A 109 13.86 6.18 10.72
CA PHE A 109 12.48 6.72 10.73
C PHE A 109 11.45 5.63 11.00
N LEU A 110 11.53 4.50 10.28
CA LEU A 110 10.67 3.33 10.48
C LEU A 110 10.79 2.74 11.89
N ARG A 111 12.00 2.67 12.45
CA ARG A 111 12.22 2.17 13.82
C ARG A 111 11.61 3.09 14.88
N ILE A 112 11.73 4.41 14.71
CA ILE A 112 11.13 5.40 15.62
C ILE A 112 9.60 5.25 15.60
N LEU A 113 9.00 5.14 14.41
CA LEU A 113 7.56 4.88 14.28
C LEU A 113 7.16 3.57 14.94
N LEU A 114 7.88 2.48 14.70
CA LEU A 114 7.58 1.18 15.30
C LEU A 114 7.61 1.23 16.83
N LYS A 115 8.63 1.89 17.40
CA LYS A 115 8.76 2.07 18.85
C LYS A 115 7.56 2.83 19.40
N TYR A 116 7.23 3.98 18.81
CA TYR A 116 6.08 4.79 19.22
C TYR A 116 4.77 4.01 19.13
N ILE A 117 4.54 3.29 18.02
CA ILE A 117 3.31 2.51 17.83
C ILE A 117 3.14 1.44 18.91
N ILE A 118 4.22 0.72 19.27
CA ILE A 118 4.17 -0.32 20.30
C ILE A 118 3.90 0.29 21.68
N GLU A 119 4.57 1.39 22.01
CA GLU A 119 4.44 2.10 23.30
C GLU A 119 3.06 2.77 23.46
N HIS A 120 2.44 3.20 22.37
CA HIS A 120 1.18 3.98 22.38
C HIS A 120 0.01 3.28 21.66
N GLN A 121 0.04 1.95 21.49
CA GLN A 121 -0.99 1.22 20.76
C GLN A 121 -2.41 1.40 21.34
N ASP A 122 -2.54 1.52 22.66
CA ASP A 122 -3.82 1.74 23.34
C ASP A 122 -4.45 3.07 22.90
N LEU A 123 -3.68 4.15 22.92
CA LEU A 123 -4.12 5.47 22.45
C LEU A 123 -4.50 5.46 20.97
N ILE A 124 -3.69 4.83 20.12
CA ILE A 124 -3.96 4.75 18.67
C ILE A 124 -5.26 3.97 18.41
N CYS A 125 -5.46 2.85 19.14
CA CYS A 125 -6.69 2.05 19.05
C CYS A 125 -7.91 2.84 19.54
N ASN A 126 -7.78 3.59 20.63
CA ASN A 126 -8.86 4.42 21.16
C ASN A 126 -9.27 5.49 20.14
N ILE A 127 -8.32 6.23 19.58
CA ILE A 127 -8.58 7.26 18.56
C ILE A 127 -9.20 6.65 17.30
N SER A 128 -8.69 5.50 16.84
CA SER A 128 -9.28 4.77 15.70
C SER A 128 -10.71 4.32 15.99
N SER A 129 -10.96 3.84 17.21
CA SER A 129 -12.28 3.40 17.67
C SER A 129 -13.28 4.56 17.67
N ARG A 130 -12.89 5.72 18.21
CA ARG A 130 -13.72 6.94 18.22
C ARG A 130 -14.08 7.39 16.81
N ASP A 131 -13.13 7.44 15.89
CA ASP A 131 -13.36 8.00 14.56
C ASP A 131 -14.10 7.06 13.61
N THR A 132 -14.18 5.76 13.92
CA THR A 132 -14.73 4.74 12.99
C THR A 132 -15.79 3.82 13.59
N GLY A 133 -15.99 3.86 14.90
CA GLY A 133 -16.96 3.02 15.60
C GLY A 133 -16.48 1.60 15.88
N LYS A 134 -15.28 1.18 15.42
CA LYS A 134 -14.75 -0.18 15.61
C LYS A 134 -14.37 -0.47 17.06
N THR A 135 -14.29 -1.75 17.43
CA THR A 135 -13.81 -2.16 18.77
C THR A 135 -12.31 -1.95 18.93
N MET A 136 -11.83 -1.84 20.18
CA MET A 136 -10.39 -1.78 20.49
C MET A 136 -9.61 -2.99 19.96
N VAL A 137 -10.22 -4.18 20.00
CA VAL A 137 -9.62 -5.41 19.48
C VAL A 137 -9.49 -5.35 17.96
N ASP A 138 -10.54 -4.92 17.26
CA ASP A 138 -10.51 -4.79 15.81
C ASP A 138 -9.54 -3.68 15.35
N ALA A 139 -9.43 -2.61 16.14
CA ALA A 139 -8.41 -1.58 15.93
C ALA A 139 -7.00 -2.16 16.09
N SER A 140 -6.73 -2.94 17.14
CA SER A 140 -5.43 -3.58 17.33
C SER A 140 -5.07 -4.52 16.18
N LEU A 141 -6.02 -5.37 15.75
CA LEU A 141 -5.82 -6.33 14.66
C LEU A 141 -5.62 -5.65 13.29
N GLY A 142 -6.44 -4.63 12.98
CA GLY A 142 -6.47 -4.01 11.66
C GLY A 142 -5.57 -2.78 11.49
N GLU A 143 -5.34 -2.02 12.54
CA GLU A 143 -4.53 -0.78 12.52
C GLU A 143 -3.08 -1.05 12.94
N ILE A 144 -2.90 -1.69 14.10
CA ILE A 144 -1.60 -1.82 14.76
C ILE A 144 -0.82 -2.97 14.14
N MET A 145 -1.37 -4.18 14.20
CA MET A 145 -0.66 -5.40 13.78
C MET A 145 -0.23 -5.33 12.31
N THR A 146 -1.13 -4.96 11.41
CA THR A 146 -0.85 -4.81 9.97
C THR A 146 0.22 -3.76 9.67
N THR A 147 0.22 -2.63 10.39
CA THR A 147 1.19 -1.56 10.23
C THR A 147 2.56 -1.97 10.78
N CYS A 148 2.60 -2.62 11.94
CA CYS A 148 3.81 -3.19 12.51
C CYS A 148 4.45 -4.21 11.56
N GLU A 149 3.66 -5.13 10.99
CA GLU A 149 4.11 -6.11 10.00
C GLU A 149 4.71 -5.43 8.77
N LYS A 150 4.05 -4.38 8.25
CA LYS A 150 4.57 -3.59 7.12
C LYS A 150 5.92 -2.94 7.44
N ILE A 151 6.05 -2.32 8.62
CA ILE A 151 7.30 -1.71 9.06
C ILE A 151 8.39 -2.77 9.20
N HIS A 152 8.09 -3.90 9.84
CA HIS A 152 9.02 -4.99 10.04
C HIS A 152 9.52 -5.57 8.71
N TRP A 153 8.62 -5.77 7.74
CA TRP A 153 8.97 -6.22 6.40
C TRP A 153 9.89 -5.22 5.67
N LEU A 154 9.61 -3.91 5.73
CA LEU A 154 10.48 -2.89 5.12
C LEU A 154 11.85 -2.83 5.80
N LEU A 155 11.91 -3.01 7.12
CA LEU A 155 13.15 -3.09 7.89
C LEU A 155 13.94 -4.36 7.59
N SER A 156 13.32 -5.48 7.25
CA SER A 156 14.05 -6.72 6.94
C SER A 156 14.48 -6.78 5.48
N GLU A 157 13.56 -6.50 4.56
CA GLU A 157 13.72 -6.82 3.13
C GLU A 157 13.78 -5.57 2.24
N GLY A 158 13.28 -4.41 2.68
CA GLY A 158 13.03 -3.27 1.80
C GLY A 158 14.26 -2.78 1.02
N GLU A 159 15.41 -2.63 1.68
CA GLU A 159 16.64 -2.15 1.03
C GLU A 159 17.15 -3.15 -0.04
N LYS A 160 17.08 -4.45 0.25
CA LYS A 160 17.50 -5.51 -0.66
C LYS A 160 16.73 -5.42 -1.99
N TRP A 161 15.42 -5.17 -1.93
CA TRP A 161 14.55 -5.14 -3.11
C TRP A 161 14.60 -3.83 -3.89
N LEU A 162 15.27 -2.80 -3.38
CA LEU A 162 15.55 -1.55 -4.10
C LEU A 162 16.95 -1.48 -4.69
N LYS A 163 17.79 -2.52 -4.50
CA LYS A 163 19.10 -2.60 -5.15
C LYS A 163 18.96 -2.83 -6.67
N PRO A 164 19.92 -2.34 -7.47
CA PRO A 164 19.95 -2.65 -8.90
C PRO A 164 20.01 -4.15 -9.16
N GLU A 165 19.23 -4.62 -10.14
CA GLU A 165 19.25 -6.01 -10.57
C GLU A 165 19.90 -6.15 -11.94
N TYR A 166 20.88 -7.04 -12.07
CA TYR A 166 21.62 -7.23 -13.31
C TYR A 166 20.88 -8.17 -14.28
N ARG A 167 21.09 -7.94 -15.58
CA ARG A 167 20.57 -8.75 -16.69
C ARG A 167 21.70 -9.09 -17.65
N SER A 168 21.58 -10.23 -18.34
CA SER A 168 22.50 -10.58 -19.42
C SER A 168 22.29 -9.66 -20.62
N CYS A 169 23.37 -9.11 -21.17
CA CYS A 169 23.34 -8.35 -22.43
C CYS A 169 23.42 -9.26 -23.68
N GLY A 170 23.53 -10.57 -23.48
CA GLY A 170 23.79 -11.52 -24.58
C GLY A 170 25.24 -11.49 -25.09
N ARG A 171 25.54 -12.38 -26.04
CA ARG A 171 26.90 -12.60 -26.57
C ARG A 171 27.43 -11.44 -27.41
N SER A 172 26.57 -10.76 -28.17
CA SER A 172 26.96 -9.60 -28.99
C SER A 172 27.39 -8.39 -28.17
N MET A 173 26.95 -8.29 -26.92
CA MET A 173 27.18 -7.15 -26.04
C MET A 173 27.91 -7.54 -24.75
N LEU A 174 28.86 -8.48 -24.81
CA LEU A 174 29.66 -8.92 -23.64
C LEU A 174 30.42 -7.77 -22.95
N HIS A 175 30.79 -6.75 -23.72
CA HIS A 175 31.44 -5.52 -23.23
C HIS A 175 30.47 -4.57 -22.51
N LYS A 176 29.19 -4.94 -22.36
CA LYS A 176 28.17 -4.19 -21.66
C LYS A 176 27.78 -4.84 -20.33
N VAL A 177 27.22 -4.01 -19.45
CA VAL A 177 26.45 -4.43 -18.29
C VAL A 177 25.07 -3.80 -18.39
N ALA A 178 24.03 -4.61 -18.27
CA ALA A 178 22.65 -4.16 -18.18
C ALA A 178 22.17 -4.35 -16.74
N LYS A 179 21.55 -3.31 -16.18
CA LYS A 179 20.95 -3.35 -14.85
C LYS A 179 19.59 -2.66 -14.87
N VAL A 180 18.71 -3.08 -13.98
CA VAL A 180 17.42 -2.47 -13.71
C VAL A 180 17.53 -1.76 -12.38
N GLU A 181 17.30 -0.44 -12.37
CA GLU A 181 17.35 0.41 -11.19
C GLU A 181 15.94 0.86 -10.79
N PHE A 182 15.74 1.05 -9.49
CA PHE A 182 14.47 1.49 -8.91
C PHE A 182 14.64 2.89 -8.33
N SER A 183 14.21 3.91 -9.08
CA SER A 183 14.24 5.32 -8.64
C SER A 183 12.88 5.73 -8.07
N PRO A 184 12.78 6.65 -7.10
CA PRO A 184 11.49 7.21 -6.70
C PRO A 184 10.79 7.91 -7.87
N PHE A 185 9.46 7.92 -7.88
CA PHE A 185 8.65 8.68 -8.85
C PHE A 185 8.80 10.19 -8.66
N GLY A 186 8.78 10.64 -7.40
CA GLY A 186 8.59 12.04 -7.07
C GLY A 186 7.53 12.16 -5.98
N VAL A 187 6.43 12.86 -6.28
CA VAL A 187 5.29 12.97 -5.36
C VAL A 187 4.30 11.85 -5.63
N VAL A 188 4.08 11.01 -4.63
CA VAL A 188 2.98 10.04 -4.63
C VAL A 188 1.75 10.71 -4.02
N GLY A 189 0.60 10.64 -4.68
CA GLY A 189 -0.69 10.94 -4.06
C GLY A 189 -1.32 9.65 -3.54
N ALA A 190 -1.94 9.71 -2.36
CA ALA A 190 -2.77 8.62 -1.86
C ALA A 190 -4.17 9.16 -1.54
N ILE A 191 -5.21 8.45 -1.93
CA ILE A 191 -6.59 8.73 -1.51
C ILE A 191 -7.08 7.47 -0.81
N VAL A 192 -7.44 7.58 0.46
CA VAL A 192 -7.58 6.43 1.35
C VAL A 192 -8.93 6.41 2.08
N SER A 193 -9.46 5.21 2.34
CA SER A 193 -10.77 4.98 2.94
C SER A 193 -10.76 5.11 4.48
N TRP A 194 -11.96 5.17 5.05
CA TRP A 194 -12.24 5.38 6.48
C TRP A 194 -12.18 4.12 7.35
N ASN A 195 -12.14 2.92 6.77
CA ASN A 195 -12.33 1.69 7.54
C ASN A 195 -11.17 1.37 8.50
N TYR A 196 -9.92 1.64 8.09
CA TYR A 196 -8.73 1.50 8.94
C TYR A 196 -7.83 2.74 8.82
N PRO A 197 -8.22 3.93 9.35
CA PRO A 197 -7.57 5.20 9.02
C PRO A 197 -6.08 5.24 9.37
N PHE A 198 -5.65 4.61 10.47
CA PHE A 198 -4.25 4.58 10.84
C PHE A 198 -3.45 3.76 9.82
N HIS A 199 -3.85 2.51 9.58
CA HIS A 199 -3.19 1.66 8.59
C HIS A 199 -3.25 2.25 7.18
N ASN A 200 -4.39 2.81 6.79
CA ASN A 200 -4.62 3.37 5.47
C ASN A 200 -3.75 4.61 5.19
N ILE A 201 -3.42 5.41 6.20
CA ILE A 201 -2.43 6.48 6.07
C ILE A 201 -1.01 5.90 6.04
N PHE A 202 -0.69 5.01 6.98
CA PHE A 202 0.68 4.54 7.18
C PHE A 202 1.16 3.60 6.06
N ASN A 203 0.33 2.69 5.57
CA ASN A 203 0.73 1.69 4.58
C ASN A 203 1.31 2.30 3.28
N PRO A 204 0.61 3.21 2.57
CA PRO A 204 1.17 3.87 1.39
C PRO A 204 2.33 4.81 1.75
N MET A 205 2.25 5.50 2.90
CA MET A 205 3.30 6.41 3.37
C MET A 205 4.63 5.70 3.60
N LEU A 206 4.61 4.57 4.31
CA LEU A 206 5.79 3.79 4.65
C LEU A 206 6.52 3.32 3.38
N ALA A 207 5.78 2.82 2.38
CA ALA A 207 6.38 2.40 1.11
C ALA A 207 6.93 3.59 0.30
N ALA A 208 6.18 4.70 0.22
CA ALA A 208 6.59 5.90 -0.52
C ALA A 208 7.84 6.55 0.09
N VAL A 209 7.84 6.80 1.41
CA VAL A 209 8.97 7.43 2.10
C VAL A 209 10.21 6.54 2.09
N PHE A 210 10.04 5.23 2.28
CA PHE A 210 11.17 4.29 2.23
C PHE A 210 11.83 4.21 0.84
N SER A 211 11.03 4.27 -0.23
CA SER A 211 11.53 4.32 -1.61
C SER A 211 12.11 5.69 -2.02
N GLY A 212 11.94 6.73 -1.21
CA GLY A 212 12.51 8.08 -1.44
C GLY A 212 11.55 9.06 -2.11
N ASN A 213 10.25 8.79 -2.05
CA ASN A 213 9.20 9.71 -2.51
C ASN A 213 8.75 10.63 -1.37
N SER A 214 8.16 11.77 -1.74
CA SER A 214 7.22 12.47 -0.84
C SER A 214 5.81 11.92 -1.08
N ILE A 215 4.90 12.14 -0.13
CA ILE A 215 3.52 11.69 -0.27
C ILE A 215 2.51 12.73 0.24
N VAL A 216 1.42 12.92 -0.49
CA VAL A 216 0.25 13.70 -0.06
C VAL A 216 -0.95 12.77 0.02
N ILE A 217 -1.55 12.65 1.20
CA ILE A 217 -2.55 11.64 1.55
C ILE A 217 -3.88 12.34 1.81
N LYS A 218 -4.86 12.16 0.93
CA LYS A 218 -6.23 12.57 1.18
C LYS A 218 -6.96 11.49 1.97
N VAL A 219 -7.36 11.82 3.20
CA VAL A 219 -8.19 10.94 4.04
C VAL A 219 -9.67 11.09 3.70
N SER A 220 -10.45 10.07 4.05
CA SER A 220 -11.91 10.11 4.00
C SER A 220 -12.46 11.18 4.94
N GLU A 221 -13.49 11.89 4.50
CA GLU A 221 -14.25 12.85 5.31
C GLU A 221 -14.83 12.21 6.58
N HIS A 222 -15.14 10.91 6.53
CA HIS A 222 -15.67 10.13 7.66
C HIS A 222 -14.62 9.70 8.70
N ALA A 223 -13.32 9.89 8.43
CA ALA A 223 -12.24 9.53 9.36
C ALA A 223 -11.12 10.59 9.35
N SER A 224 -11.53 11.86 9.25
CA SER A 224 -10.61 12.99 9.14
C SER A 224 -10.03 13.44 10.49
N TRP A 225 -10.75 13.18 11.59
CA TRP A 225 -10.33 13.62 12.92
C TRP A 225 -9.08 12.89 13.41
N SER A 226 -9.06 11.57 13.28
CA SER A 226 -7.89 10.75 13.61
C SER A 226 -6.70 11.05 12.69
N GLY A 227 -6.95 11.35 11.42
CA GLY A 227 -5.91 11.63 10.42
C GLY A 227 -4.98 12.79 10.79
N CYS A 228 -5.52 13.86 11.42
CA CYS A 228 -4.71 14.99 11.87
C CYS A 228 -3.79 14.63 13.04
N PHE A 229 -4.26 13.82 13.98
CA PHE A 229 -3.40 13.29 15.04
C PHE A 229 -2.30 12.39 14.48
N TYR A 230 -2.63 11.52 13.53
CA TYR A 230 -1.67 10.64 12.88
C TYR A 230 -0.60 11.39 12.08
N LEU A 231 -0.95 12.53 11.46
CA LEU A 231 0.04 13.42 10.85
C LEU A 231 1.07 13.94 11.86
N ARG A 232 0.65 14.29 13.09
CA ARG A 232 1.59 14.76 14.13
C ARG A 232 2.61 13.68 14.50
N ILE A 233 2.18 12.43 14.66
CA ILE A 233 3.09 11.29 14.90
C ILE A 233 4.14 11.22 13.78
N ILE A 234 3.70 11.30 12.52
CA ILE A 234 4.57 11.22 11.35
C ILE A 234 5.56 12.39 11.33
N GLN A 235 5.08 13.62 11.54
CA GLN A 235 5.89 14.83 11.52
C GLN A 235 6.97 14.80 12.61
N THR A 236 6.63 14.42 13.84
CA THR A 236 7.61 14.31 14.93
C THR A 236 8.66 13.23 14.63
N ALA A 237 8.26 12.08 14.09
CA ALA A 237 9.20 11.02 13.70
C ALA A 237 10.12 11.44 12.54
N LEU A 238 9.60 12.19 11.57
CA LEU A 238 10.38 12.75 10.45
C LEU A 238 11.39 13.80 10.94
N ALA A 239 10.96 14.68 11.85
CA ALA A 239 11.85 15.67 12.46
C ALA A 239 13.00 15.01 13.22
N ALA A 240 12.73 13.93 13.96
CA ALA A 240 13.74 13.19 14.72
C ALA A 240 14.86 12.57 13.84
N VAL A 241 14.62 12.35 12.55
CA VAL A 241 15.63 11.88 11.60
C VAL A 241 16.21 12.99 10.70
N GLY A 242 15.82 14.25 10.91
CA GLY A 242 16.24 15.38 10.08
C GLY A 242 15.69 15.30 8.65
N ALA A 243 14.49 14.74 8.47
CA ALA A 243 13.80 14.77 7.19
C ALA A 243 13.24 16.18 6.89
N PRO A 244 13.09 16.56 5.61
CA PRO A 244 12.51 17.84 5.26
C PRO A 244 11.03 17.93 5.68
N GLU A 245 10.60 19.12 6.09
CA GLU A 245 9.18 19.43 6.29
C GLU A 245 8.36 19.20 5.02
N ASN A 246 7.08 18.91 5.17
CA ASN A 246 6.14 18.64 4.06
C ASN A 246 6.50 17.39 3.22
N LEU A 247 7.39 16.52 3.70
CA LEU A 247 7.67 15.24 3.04
C LEU A 247 6.43 14.33 3.00
N VAL A 248 5.66 14.38 4.09
CA VAL A 248 4.36 13.71 4.22
C VAL A 248 3.34 14.77 4.60
N GLU A 249 2.27 14.86 3.82
CA GLU A 249 1.11 15.70 4.11
C GLU A 249 -0.14 14.82 4.21
N VAL A 250 -0.99 15.10 5.19
CA VAL A 250 -2.34 14.54 5.28
C VAL A 250 -3.33 15.68 5.06
N ILE A 251 -4.24 15.52 4.10
CA ILE A 251 -5.20 16.54 3.70
C ILE A 251 -6.63 16.02 3.79
N THR A 252 -7.55 16.93 4.08
CA THR A 252 -8.98 16.66 4.21
C THR A 252 -9.75 17.42 3.14
N GLY A 253 -10.81 16.81 2.60
CA GLY A 253 -11.72 17.47 1.68
C GLY A 253 -12.55 16.47 0.89
N PHE A 254 -13.34 16.98 -0.06
CA PHE A 254 -14.33 16.18 -0.80
C PHE A 254 -13.78 15.70 -2.16
N ALA A 255 -14.65 15.47 -3.13
CA ALA A 255 -14.28 14.92 -4.43
C ALA A 255 -13.29 15.83 -5.18
N GLU A 256 -13.52 17.14 -5.13
CA GLU A 256 -12.72 18.17 -5.80
C GLU A 256 -11.27 18.17 -5.30
N THR A 257 -11.07 17.97 -4.00
CA THR A 257 -9.75 17.82 -3.37
C THR A 257 -9.03 16.59 -3.93
N GLY A 258 -9.75 15.47 -4.09
CA GLY A 258 -9.21 14.23 -4.67
C GLY A 258 -8.86 14.38 -6.14
N GLU A 259 -9.73 15.01 -6.94
CA GLU A 259 -9.50 15.29 -8.35
C GLU A 259 -8.27 16.19 -8.55
N ALA A 260 -8.16 17.25 -7.75
CA ALA A 260 -7.00 18.14 -7.76
C ALA A 260 -5.71 17.37 -7.43
N LEU A 261 -5.75 16.48 -6.43
CA LEU A 261 -4.60 15.66 -6.06
C LEU A 261 -4.16 14.75 -7.22
N VAL A 262 -5.10 14.01 -7.83
CA VAL A 262 -4.83 13.12 -8.97
C VAL A 262 -4.18 13.88 -10.12
N SER A 263 -4.63 15.11 -10.41
CA SER A 263 -4.08 15.92 -11.51
C SER A 263 -2.68 16.50 -11.25
N SER A 264 -2.17 16.45 -10.01
CA SER A 264 -0.98 17.20 -9.59
C SER A 264 0.23 16.34 -9.23
N VAL A 265 0.03 15.04 -8.98
CA VAL A 265 1.07 14.11 -8.48
C VAL A 265 1.70 13.30 -9.61
N ASP A 266 2.79 12.58 -9.32
CA ASP A 266 3.53 11.78 -10.31
C ASP A 266 3.09 10.30 -10.30
N LYS A 267 2.34 9.88 -9.28
CA LYS A 267 1.70 8.57 -9.13
C LYS A 267 0.51 8.69 -8.18
N ILE A 268 -0.59 7.97 -8.43
CA ILE A 268 -1.70 7.85 -7.47
C ILE A 268 -1.83 6.43 -6.92
N ILE A 269 -2.13 6.36 -5.63
CA ILE A 269 -2.54 5.18 -4.90
C ILE A 269 -3.98 5.43 -4.42
N PHE A 270 -4.92 4.55 -4.73
CA PHE A 270 -6.31 4.70 -4.30
C PHE A 270 -6.81 3.44 -3.62
N VAL A 271 -7.44 3.63 -2.47
CA VAL A 271 -8.18 2.61 -1.72
C VAL A 271 -9.61 3.09 -1.56
N GLY A 272 -10.57 2.38 -2.15
CA GLY A 272 -11.98 2.81 -2.14
C GLY A 272 -12.84 2.11 -3.19
N SER A 273 -14.04 2.62 -3.46
CA SER A 273 -15.01 1.88 -4.27
C SER A 273 -14.62 1.76 -5.76
N PRO A 274 -15.05 0.69 -6.46
CA PRO A 274 -14.81 0.53 -7.90
C PRO A 274 -15.30 1.71 -8.75
N GLY A 275 -16.44 2.29 -8.37
CA GLY A 275 -17.03 3.46 -9.06
C GLY A 275 -16.11 4.68 -9.01
N VAL A 276 -15.50 4.97 -7.86
CA VAL A 276 -14.53 6.07 -7.72
C VAL A 276 -13.19 5.69 -8.37
N GLY A 277 -12.76 4.43 -8.28
CA GLY A 277 -11.56 3.94 -8.96
C GLY A 277 -11.57 4.20 -10.47
N LYS A 278 -12.71 3.93 -11.13
CA LYS A 278 -12.92 4.23 -12.56
C LYS A 278 -12.82 5.73 -12.86
N LYS A 279 -13.28 6.61 -11.97
CA LYS A 279 -13.12 8.07 -12.12
C LYS A 279 -11.66 8.50 -11.97
N ILE A 280 -10.93 7.94 -11.00
CA ILE A 280 -9.50 8.21 -10.81
C ILE A 280 -8.70 7.79 -12.03
N MET A 281 -8.95 6.60 -12.59
CA MET A 281 -8.29 6.17 -13.83
C MET A 281 -8.53 7.14 -14.98
N ARG A 282 -9.77 7.60 -15.15
CA ARG A 282 -10.13 8.59 -16.19
C ARG A 282 -9.33 9.87 -16.00
N SER A 283 -9.26 10.41 -14.79
CA SER A 283 -8.49 11.62 -14.51
C SER A 283 -6.98 11.42 -14.70
N ALA A 284 -6.43 10.33 -14.17
CA ALA A 284 -5.01 9.97 -14.30
C ALA A 284 -4.55 9.78 -15.75
N SER A 285 -5.47 9.36 -16.64
CA SER A 285 -5.16 9.19 -18.07
C SER A 285 -4.81 10.51 -18.78
N ASN A 286 -5.26 11.66 -18.25
CA ASN A 286 -4.97 12.97 -18.84
C ASN A 286 -3.48 13.35 -18.74
N THR A 287 -2.80 12.89 -17.69
CA THR A 287 -1.37 13.16 -17.42
C THR A 287 -0.49 11.92 -17.52
N LEU A 288 -1.09 10.77 -17.86
CA LEU A 288 -0.43 9.46 -17.97
C LEU A 288 0.30 9.02 -16.70
N ILE A 289 -0.22 9.41 -15.53
CA ILE A 289 0.36 8.99 -14.25
C ILE A 289 -0.05 7.53 -13.94
N PRO A 290 0.87 6.71 -13.39
CA PRO A 290 0.54 5.36 -12.96
C PRO A 290 -0.41 5.39 -11.77
N VAL A 291 -1.36 4.46 -11.77
CA VAL A 291 -2.33 4.27 -10.69
C VAL A 291 -2.15 2.89 -10.04
N THR A 292 -2.25 2.82 -8.72
CA THR A 292 -2.46 1.56 -7.98
C THR A 292 -3.85 1.63 -7.37
N LEU A 293 -4.72 0.66 -7.66
CA LEU A 293 -6.11 0.67 -7.22
C LEU A 293 -6.41 -0.57 -6.39
N GLU A 294 -6.70 -0.37 -5.11
CA GLU A 294 -7.29 -1.39 -4.25
C GLU A 294 -8.79 -1.07 -4.13
N LEU A 295 -9.60 -1.74 -4.96
CA LEU A 295 -11.01 -1.40 -5.15
C LEU A 295 -11.94 -2.19 -4.27
N GLY A 296 -12.94 -2.91 -4.78
CA GLY A 296 -13.96 -3.64 -4.03
C GLY A 296 -13.84 -5.16 -4.02
N GLY A 297 -14.28 -5.79 -2.92
CA GLY A 297 -14.17 -7.22 -2.70
C GLY A 297 -15.47 -7.82 -2.20
N LYS A 298 -15.86 -8.98 -2.76
CA LYS A 298 -16.96 -9.82 -2.27
C LYS A 298 -16.40 -11.20 -1.94
N ASP A 299 -15.51 -11.28 -0.97
CA ASP A 299 -14.62 -12.45 -0.89
C ASP A 299 -15.36 -13.73 -0.48
N ALA A 300 -14.93 -14.84 -1.08
CA ALA A 300 -15.51 -16.15 -0.87
C ALA A 300 -14.72 -16.93 0.18
N PHE A 301 -15.44 -17.54 1.12
CA PHE A 301 -14.92 -18.48 2.10
C PHE A 301 -15.46 -19.87 1.76
N ILE A 302 -14.56 -20.82 1.49
CA ILE A 302 -14.92 -22.18 1.08
C ILE A 302 -14.61 -23.14 2.23
N VAL A 303 -15.63 -23.85 2.70
CA VAL A 303 -15.55 -24.85 3.77
C VAL A 303 -15.65 -26.23 3.15
N CYS A 304 -14.53 -26.95 3.10
CA CYS A 304 -14.44 -28.32 2.59
C CYS A 304 -14.98 -29.34 3.61
N GLU A 305 -15.13 -30.58 3.19
CA GLU A 305 -15.67 -31.69 3.97
C GLU A 305 -14.80 -32.17 5.14
N ASP A 306 -13.49 -31.91 5.09
CA ASP A 306 -12.47 -32.42 6.02
C ASP A 306 -12.13 -31.45 7.15
N VAL A 307 -12.86 -30.35 7.26
CA VAL A 307 -12.59 -29.30 8.25
C VAL A 307 -12.98 -29.71 9.68
N ASP A 308 -12.24 -29.18 10.65
CA ASP A 308 -12.71 -29.10 12.03
C ASP A 308 -13.73 -27.97 12.18
N VAL A 309 -15.02 -28.34 12.19
CA VAL A 309 -16.15 -27.39 12.14
C VAL A 309 -16.10 -26.33 13.25
N PRO A 310 -15.97 -26.67 14.55
CA PRO A 310 -15.86 -25.66 15.62
C PRO A 310 -14.73 -24.66 15.42
N HIS A 311 -13.57 -25.12 14.96
CA HIS A 311 -12.42 -24.26 14.71
C HIS A 311 -12.66 -23.31 13.53
N VAL A 312 -13.10 -23.86 12.39
CA VAL A 312 -13.33 -23.06 11.17
C VAL A 312 -14.51 -22.09 11.34
N ALA A 313 -15.54 -22.45 12.12
CA ALA A 313 -16.66 -21.56 12.41
C ALA A 313 -16.21 -20.25 13.11
N GLN A 314 -15.24 -20.32 14.02
CA GLN A 314 -14.68 -19.14 14.68
C GLN A 314 -13.91 -18.24 13.70
N ILE A 315 -13.13 -18.85 12.80
CA ILE A 315 -12.40 -18.12 11.75
C ILE A 315 -13.39 -17.43 10.80
N ALA A 316 -14.42 -18.15 10.36
CA ALA A 316 -15.47 -17.63 9.51
C ALA A 316 -16.22 -16.45 10.15
N ALA A 317 -16.60 -16.58 11.43
CA ALA A 317 -17.25 -15.51 12.19
C ALA A 317 -16.36 -14.26 12.30
N ARG A 318 -15.08 -14.40 12.65
CA ARG A 318 -14.14 -13.26 12.68
C ARG A 318 -13.98 -12.64 11.28
N GLY A 319 -13.82 -13.47 10.25
CA GLY A 319 -13.66 -13.02 8.87
C GLY A 319 -14.84 -12.19 8.34
N ALA A 320 -16.06 -12.50 8.79
CA ALA A 320 -17.28 -11.75 8.43
C ALA A 320 -17.56 -10.55 9.33
N LEU A 321 -17.28 -10.64 10.63
CA LEU A 321 -17.78 -9.67 11.62
C LEU A 321 -16.74 -8.67 12.11
N GLN A 322 -15.44 -8.88 11.84
CA GLN A 322 -14.39 -7.96 12.25
C GLN A 322 -14.68 -6.53 11.75
N SER A 323 -14.58 -5.56 12.66
CA SER A 323 -14.90 -4.14 12.39
C SER A 323 -16.33 -3.94 11.89
N SER A 324 -17.28 -4.74 12.38
CA SER A 324 -18.68 -4.75 11.96
C SER A 324 -18.86 -5.06 10.47
N GLY A 325 -18.02 -5.96 9.98
CA GLY A 325 -17.96 -6.34 8.57
C GLY A 325 -17.29 -5.31 7.68
N GLN A 326 -16.82 -4.17 8.21
CA GLN A 326 -16.18 -3.07 7.49
C GLN A 326 -14.74 -3.36 7.06
N ASN A 327 -14.49 -4.58 6.60
CA ASN A 327 -13.18 -5.05 6.20
C ASN A 327 -13.18 -5.43 4.73
N CYS A 328 -12.18 -4.92 4.03
CA CYS A 328 -11.98 -5.11 2.62
C CYS A 328 -11.66 -6.59 2.30
N ALA A 329 -10.74 -7.21 3.04
CA ALA A 329 -10.46 -8.65 2.93
C ALA A 329 -11.44 -9.51 3.74
N GLY A 330 -12.62 -8.98 4.06
CA GLY A 330 -13.66 -9.66 4.84
C GLY A 330 -14.37 -10.73 4.01
N ALA A 331 -14.64 -11.87 4.63
CA ALA A 331 -15.40 -12.93 3.99
C ALA A 331 -16.89 -12.57 3.95
N GLU A 332 -17.46 -12.46 2.75
CA GLU A 332 -18.87 -12.07 2.56
C GLU A 332 -19.73 -13.18 1.94
N ARG A 333 -19.13 -14.19 1.31
CA ARG A 333 -19.84 -15.32 0.69
C ARG A 333 -19.29 -16.64 1.22
N PHE A 334 -20.14 -17.43 1.87
CA PHE A 334 -19.74 -18.70 2.46
C PHE A 334 -20.28 -19.86 1.63
N TYR A 335 -19.39 -20.69 1.09
CA TYR A 335 -19.72 -21.93 0.38
C TYR A 335 -19.31 -23.09 1.26
N VAL A 336 -20.27 -23.92 1.66
CA VAL A 336 -20.05 -24.99 2.62
C VAL A 336 -20.39 -26.32 1.98
N HIS A 337 -19.47 -27.29 2.08
CA HIS A 337 -19.71 -28.63 1.55
C HIS A 337 -20.94 -29.27 2.19
N LYS A 338 -21.76 -29.93 1.37
CA LYS A 338 -23.07 -30.48 1.77
C LYS A 338 -23.00 -31.40 3.00
N ASP A 339 -21.91 -32.15 3.16
CA ASP A 339 -21.75 -33.15 4.23
C ASP A 339 -21.50 -32.51 5.61
N VAL A 340 -20.96 -31.28 5.63
CA VAL A 340 -20.68 -30.53 6.88
C VAL A 340 -21.61 -29.33 7.06
N TYR A 341 -22.48 -29.04 6.08
CA TYR A 341 -23.35 -27.86 6.04
C TYR A 341 -24.15 -27.67 7.33
N SER A 342 -24.92 -28.69 7.73
CA SER A 342 -25.82 -28.60 8.88
C SER A 342 -25.07 -28.33 10.18
N SER A 343 -23.94 -29.02 10.39
CA SER A 343 -23.09 -28.85 11.58
C SER A 343 -22.44 -27.46 11.61
N PHE A 344 -21.95 -27.00 10.46
CA PHE A 344 -21.32 -25.69 10.34
C PHE A 344 -22.30 -24.53 10.58
N VAL A 345 -23.48 -24.58 9.95
CA VAL A 345 -24.53 -23.57 10.17
C VAL A 345 -24.97 -23.55 11.63
N ALA A 346 -25.13 -24.71 12.26
CA ALA A 346 -25.52 -24.78 13.68
C ALA A 346 -24.49 -24.09 14.60
N GLU A 347 -23.19 -24.32 14.37
CA GLU A 347 -22.14 -23.68 15.18
C GLU A 347 -22.04 -22.17 14.91
N ILE A 348 -22.16 -21.74 13.65
CA ILE A 348 -22.20 -20.30 13.31
C ILE A 348 -23.40 -19.60 13.95
N VAL A 349 -24.58 -20.21 13.90
CA VAL A 349 -25.80 -19.69 14.55
C VAL A 349 -25.58 -19.50 16.05
N LYS A 350 -24.95 -20.48 16.71
CA LYS A 350 -24.61 -20.41 18.14
C LYS A 350 -23.63 -19.28 18.43
N ILE A 351 -22.58 -19.13 17.62
CA ILE A 351 -21.61 -18.03 17.76
C ILE A 351 -22.32 -16.68 17.58
N VAL A 352 -23.02 -16.46 16.46
CA VAL A 352 -23.62 -15.16 16.14
C VAL A 352 -24.68 -14.73 17.16
N LYS A 353 -25.48 -15.66 17.71
CA LYS A 353 -26.44 -15.34 18.78
C LYS A 353 -25.77 -14.86 20.07
N SER A 354 -24.51 -15.23 20.31
CA SER A 354 -23.73 -14.79 21.47
C SER A 354 -23.04 -13.44 21.27
N VAL A 355 -22.97 -12.93 20.03
CA VAL A 355 -22.27 -11.68 19.69
C VAL A 355 -23.14 -10.48 20.06
N THR A 356 -22.52 -9.53 20.75
CA THR A 356 -23.15 -8.27 21.17
C THR A 356 -22.54 -7.07 20.45
N ALA A 357 -23.38 -6.24 19.84
CA ALA A 357 -22.97 -4.98 19.22
C ALA A 357 -23.30 -3.79 20.12
N GLY A 358 -22.42 -2.79 20.23
CA GLY A 358 -22.66 -1.60 21.04
C GLY A 358 -21.47 -0.62 21.07
N PRO A 359 -21.57 0.48 21.84
CA PRO A 359 -20.54 1.50 21.89
C PRO A 359 -19.25 0.98 22.53
N PRO A 360 -18.16 0.78 21.76
CA PRO A 360 -17.00 0.00 22.17
C PRO A 360 -16.19 0.63 23.30
N LEU A 361 -16.34 1.94 23.53
CA LEU A 361 -15.64 2.68 24.58
C LEU A 361 -16.49 2.91 25.84
N SER A 362 -17.78 2.59 25.80
CA SER A 362 -18.70 2.75 26.93
C SER A 362 -19.05 1.41 27.60
N GLY A 363 -18.68 0.29 27.00
CA GLY A 363 -18.95 -1.04 27.54
C GLY A 363 -18.18 -2.13 26.81
N LYS A 364 -18.30 -3.37 27.29
CA LYS A 364 -17.69 -4.53 26.65
C LYS A 364 -18.65 -5.09 25.61
N TYR A 365 -18.34 -4.82 24.34
CA TYR A 365 -19.08 -5.31 23.18
C TYR A 365 -18.12 -6.04 22.23
N ASP A 366 -18.66 -7.02 21.51
CA ASP A 366 -17.91 -7.83 20.54
C ASP A 366 -17.82 -7.15 19.17
N MET A 367 -18.81 -6.31 18.85
CA MET A 367 -18.90 -5.53 17.61
C MET A 367 -19.19 -4.06 17.89
N GLY A 368 -18.66 -3.20 17.04
CA GLY A 368 -18.84 -1.76 17.11
C GLY A 368 -19.93 -1.22 16.18
N ALA A 369 -19.96 0.09 16.01
CA ALA A 369 -20.84 0.75 15.04
C ALA A 369 -20.29 0.65 13.61
N ILE A 370 -21.20 0.69 12.65
CA ILE A 370 -20.89 1.04 11.27
C ILE A 370 -20.49 2.52 11.24
N CYS A 371 -19.55 2.92 10.39
CA CYS A 371 -19.03 4.29 10.33
C CYS A 371 -19.99 5.25 9.63
N MET A 372 -20.76 4.78 8.63
CA MET A 372 -21.67 5.61 7.81
C MET A 372 -23.10 5.08 7.87
N GLN A 373 -24.07 5.96 8.14
CA GLN A 373 -25.48 5.59 8.22
C GLN A 373 -26.00 5.02 6.88
N GLU A 374 -25.59 5.61 5.75
CA GLU A 374 -26.00 5.15 4.41
C GLU A 374 -25.57 3.70 4.15
N HIS A 375 -24.55 3.22 4.85
CA HIS A 375 -24.09 1.84 4.75
C HIS A 375 -25.03 0.87 5.47
N SER A 376 -25.58 1.23 6.64
CA SER A 376 -26.56 0.38 7.33
C SER A 376 -27.88 0.28 6.56
N GLU A 377 -28.33 1.39 5.97
CA GLU A 377 -29.49 1.41 5.06
C GLU A 377 -29.28 0.51 3.83
N ARG A 378 -28.08 0.58 3.23
CA ARG A 378 -27.71 -0.27 2.10
C ARG A 378 -27.69 -1.75 2.49
N LEU A 379 -27.16 -2.10 3.66
CA LEU A 379 -27.18 -3.48 4.16
C LEU A 379 -28.62 -3.97 4.35
N GLN A 380 -29.48 -3.16 4.97
CA GLN A 380 -30.89 -3.52 5.14
C GLN A 380 -31.60 -3.75 3.80
N TYR A 381 -31.31 -2.91 2.78
CA TYR A 381 -31.81 -3.11 1.43
C TYR A 381 -31.35 -4.45 0.81
N LEU A 382 -30.07 -4.80 0.96
CA LEU A 382 -29.53 -6.07 0.46
C LEU A 382 -30.16 -7.29 1.17
N VAL A 383 -30.42 -7.17 2.47
CA VAL A 383 -31.12 -8.20 3.24
C VAL A 383 -32.56 -8.36 2.76
N ASN A 384 -33.29 -7.26 2.55
CA ASN A 384 -34.67 -7.32 2.06
C ASN A 384 -34.75 -7.98 0.68
N ASP A 385 -33.88 -7.63 -0.28
CA ASP A 385 -33.81 -8.29 -1.59
C ASP A 385 -33.57 -9.80 -1.48
N ALA A 386 -32.78 -10.23 -0.50
CA ALA A 386 -32.53 -11.64 -0.21
C ALA A 386 -33.80 -12.37 0.20
N LEU A 387 -34.49 -11.80 1.19
CA LEU A 387 -35.69 -12.38 1.79
C LEU A 387 -36.82 -12.47 0.75
N ASP A 388 -37.00 -11.41 -0.05
CA ASP A 388 -37.97 -11.37 -1.14
C ASP A 388 -37.70 -12.46 -2.20
N LYS A 389 -36.45 -12.93 -2.32
CA LYS A 389 -36.02 -14.00 -3.23
C LYS A 389 -35.89 -15.37 -2.55
N GLY A 390 -36.39 -15.52 -1.32
CA GLY A 390 -36.47 -16.81 -0.63
C GLY A 390 -35.27 -17.17 0.25
N ALA A 391 -34.38 -16.21 0.55
CA ALA A 391 -33.38 -16.40 1.61
C ALA A 391 -34.03 -16.41 2.99
N GLU A 392 -33.35 -16.99 3.98
CA GLU A 392 -33.84 -17.08 5.36
C GLU A 392 -32.81 -16.55 6.35
N ILE A 393 -33.25 -15.74 7.31
CA ILE A 393 -32.42 -15.35 8.47
C ILE A 393 -32.54 -16.42 9.55
N VAL A 394 -31.47 -17.14 9.82
CA VAL A 394 -31.43 -18.22 10.84
C VAL A 394 -30.83 -17.78 12.18
N ALA A 395 -30.12 -16.65 12.20
CA ALA A 395 -29.63 -16.04 13.43
C ALA A 395 -29.43 -14.53 13.28
N ARG A 396 -29.65 -13.83 14.39
CA ARG A 396 -29.17 -12.47 14.62
C ARG A 396 -28.53 -12.40 16.01
N GLY A 397 -27.45 -11.64 16.12
CA GLY A 397 -26.92 -11.25 17.43
C GLY A 397 -27.76 -10.14 18.05
N SER A 398 -27.36 -9.72 19.25
CA SER A 398 -28.05 -8.67 19.99
C SER A 398 -27.33 -7.34 19.87
N VAL A 399 -28.10 -6.28 20.08
CA VAL A 399 -27.62 -4.92 20.15
C VAL A 399 -27.83 -4.45 21.58
N GLY A 400 -26.78 -3.89 22.18
CA GLY A 400 -26.77 -3.43 23.57
C GLY A 400 -27.54 -2.12 23.78
N ASN A 401 -27.27 -1.46 24.91
CA ASN A 401 -27.86 -0.16 25.20
C ASN A 401 -27.17 0.92 24.36
N ILE A 402 -27.90 1.52 23.42
CA ILE A 402 -27.42 2.58 22.52
C ILE A 402 -28.24 3.84 22.76
N GLY A 403 -27.61 5.02 22.72
CA GLY A 403 -28.33 6.29 22.74
C GLY A 403 -29.15 6.49 21.46
N GLU A 404 -30.33 7.11 21.58
CA GLU A 404 -31.29 7.27 20.46
C GLU A 404 -30.66 7.83 19.18
N GLY A 405 -29.70 8.75 19.29
CA GLY A 405 -29.04 9.37 18.14
C GLY A 405 -28.09 8.47 17.33
N ALA A 406 -27.64 7.33 17.87
CA ALA A 406 -26.67 6.45 17.21
C ALA A 406 -27.28 5.13 16.72
N VAL A 407 -28.56 4.88 16.95
CA VAL A 407 -29.23 3.59 16.65
C VAL A 407 -29.04 3.18 15.19
N ASP A 408 -29.13 4.12 14.26
CA ASP A 408 -29.01 3.86 12.82
C ASP A 408 -27.59 3.45 12.38
N GLN A 409 -26.58 3.63 13.24
CA GLN A 409 -25.21 3.21 12.98
C GLN A 409 -24.96 1.75 13.40
N TYR A 410 -25.92 1.06 14.00
CA TYR A 410 -25.74 -0.33 14.45
C TYR A 410 -26.56 -1.29 13.58
N PHE A 411 -25.88 -2.30 13.04
CA PHE A 411 -26.52 -3.40 12.32
C PHE A 411 -26.19 -4.71 13.04
N PRO A 412 -27.20 -5.49 13.48
CA PRO A 412 -26.94 -6.72 14.20
C PRO A 412 -26.24 -7.75 13.30
N PRO A 413 -25.26 -8.51 13.81
CA PRO A 413 -24.65 -9.59 13.02
C PRO A 413 -25.74 -10.57 12.63
N THR A 414 -25.82 -10.88 11.33
CA THR A 414 -26.95 -11.61 10.74
C THR A 414 -26.44 -12.79 9.92
N VAL A 415 -26.99 -13.98 10.16
CA VAL A 415 -26.72 -15.19 9.37
C VAL A 415 -27.89 -15.43 8.43
N ILE A 416 -27.60 -15.44 7.13
CA ILE A 416 -28.58 -15.65 6.07
C ILE A 416 -28.21 -16.93 5.32
N VAL A 417 -29.17 -17.84 5.19
CA VAL A 417 -29.04 -19.10 4.45
C VAL A 417 -29.99 -19.13 3.26
N ASN A 418 -29.93 -20.20 2.47
CA ASN A 418 -30.70 -20.37 1.24
C ASN A 418 -30.44 -19.24 0.21
N VAL A 419 -29.25 -18.65 0.28
CA VAL A 419 -28.83 -17.59 -0.64
C VAL A 419 -28.38 -18.16 -1.98
N ASN A 420 -28.55 -17.39 -3.05
CA ASN A 420 -28.09 -17.77 -4.38
C ASN A 420 -27.60 -16.57 -5.19
N HIS A 421 -26.93 -16.84 -6.32
CA HIS A 421 -26.28 -15.82 -7.14
C HIS A 421 -27.23 -14.85 -7.86
N THR A 422 -28.55 -14.98 -7.75
CA THR A 422 -29.51 -14.00 -8.27
C THR A 422 -29.85 -12.90 -7.24
N MET A 423 -29.45 -13.09 -5.98
CA MET A 423 -29.66 -12.14 -4.89
C MET A 423 -28.56 -11.07 -4.88
N LYS A 424 -28.93 -9.83 -4.62
CA LYS A 424 -28.00 -8.69 -4.64
C LYS A 424 -26.91 -8.84 -3.59
N LEU A 425 -27.23 -9.36 -2.41
CA LEU A 425 -26.22 -9.58 -1.36
C LEU A 425 -25.09 -10.54 -1.79
N MET A 426 -25.29 -11.36 -2.84
CA MET A 426 -24.29 -12.31 -3.35
C MET A 426 -23.46 -11.72 -4.50
N GLN A 427 -23.83 -10.53 -5.00
CA GLN A 427 -23.23 -9.87 -6.16
C GLN A 427 -22.65 -8.49 -5.81
N GLU A 428 -23.45 -7.67 -5.12
CA GLU A 428 -23.10 -6.31 -4.74
C GLU A 428 -22.21 -6.34 -3.49
N GLU A 429 -21.06 -5.70 -3.60
CA GLU A 429 -20.11 -5.51 -2.51
C GLU A 429 -20.71 -4.62 -1.42
N SER A 430 -20.40 -4.94 -0.16
CA SER A 430 -20.60 -3.99 0.94
C SER A 430 -19.47 -2.97 0.92
N LEU A 431 -18.21 -3.42 0.76
CA LEU A 431 -17.03 -2.59 1.05
C LEU A 431 -15.89 -2.74 0.02
N PRO A 432 -14.99 -1.75 -0.03
CA PRO A 432 -13.90 -1.76 -0.99
C PRO A 432 -12.70 -2.67 -0.57
N PHE A 433 -12.31 -3.75 -1.29
CA PHE A 433 -10.91 -4.23 -1.42
C PHE A 433 -10.26 -4.51 -2.80
N GLY A 434 -8.92 -4.41 -2.87
CA GLY A 434 -8.10 -4.65 -4.05
C GLY A 434 -8.01 -6.08 -4.57
N GLY A 435 -7.64 -6.23 -5.85
CA GLY A 435 -7.48 -7.57 -6.44
C GLY A 435 -7.26 -7.60 -7.93
N VAL A 436 -8.16 -8.30 -8.63
CA VAL A 436 -8.21 -8.42 -10.10
C VAL A 436 -9.62 -8.06 -10.57
N LYS A 437 -9.80 -7.75 -11.86
CA LYS A 437 -11.10 -7.31 -12.43
C LYS A 437 -11.55 -5.99 -11.78
N ASP A 438 -12.81 -5.90 -11.34
CA ASP A 438 -13.36 -4.69 -10.72
C ASP A 438 -12.76 -4.37 -9.34
N SER A 439 -12.07 -5.33 -8.72
CA SER A 439 -11.26 -5.12 -7.51
C SER A 439 -9.98 -4.32 -7.79
N GLY A 440 -9.69 -3.95 -9.05
CA GLY A 440 -8.57 -3.07 -9.38
C GLY A 440 -7.29 -3.82 -9.74
N PHE A 441 -6.15 -3.17 -9.52
CA PHE A 441 -4.84 -3.68 -9.95
C PHE A 441 -3.67 -2.97 -9.26
N GLY A 442 -2.51 -3.62 -9.32
CA GLY A 442 -1.32 -3.23 -8.57
C GLY A 442 -1.22 -3.98 -7.24
N ARG A 443 -0.24 -3.64 -6.42
CA ARG A 443 -0.01 -4.24 -5.11
C ARG A 443 0.43 -3.14 -4.13
N PHE A 444 0.07 -3.29 -2.86
CA PHE A 444 0.46 -2.37 -1.78
C PHE A 444 1.55 -2.94 -0.87
N ALA A 445 1.52 -4.25 -0.64
CA ALA A 445 2.44 -4.96 0.24
C ALA A 445 3.59 -5.63 -0.53
N GLY A 446 4.58 -6.10 0.23
CA GLY A 446 5.69 -6.88 -0.33
C GLY A 446 6.56 -6.13 -1.33
N ILE A 447 7.27 -6.92 -2.14
CA ILE A 447 8.26 -6.47 -3.11
C ILE A 447 7.58 -5.61 -4.17
N GLU A 448 6.44 -6.10 -4.66
CA GLU A 448 5.64 -5.47 -5.71
C GLU A 448 5.11 -4.12 -5.26
N GLY A 449 4.60 -4.02 -4.03
CA GLY A 449 4.10 -2.75 -3.50
C GLY A 449 5.19 -1.72 -3.27
N LEU A 450 6.36 -2.15 -2.79
CA LEU A 450 7.51 -1.26 -2.65
C LEU A 450 8.00 -0.77 -4.02
N ARG A 451 8.11 -1.66 -5.00
CA ARG A 451 8.54 -1.32 -6.37
C ARG A 451 7.48 -0.54 -7.15
N ALA A 452 6.20 -0.69 -6.81
CA ALA A 452 5.14 0.11 -7.39
C ALA A 452 5.27 1.60 -7.02
N CYS A 453 6.03 1.95 -5.97
CA CYS A 453 6.44 3.31 -5.63
C CYS A 453 7.74 3.76 -6.33
N CYS A 454 8.27 2.98 -7.26
CA CYS A 454 9.50 3.28 -7.99
C CYS A 454 9.27 3.31 -9.51
N LEU A 455 9.92 4.26 -10.17
CA LEU A 455 10.18 4.21 -11.60
C LEU A 455 11.29 3.20 -11.88
N VAL A 456 10.95 2.17 -12.66
CA VAL A 456 11.88 1.14 -13.11
C VAL A 456 12.67 1.66 -14.31
N LYS A 457 14.00 1.74 -14.19
CA LYS A 457 14.90 2.24 -15.24
C LYS A 457 15.84 1.13 -15.69
N SER A 458 15.86 0.84 -16.99
CA SER A 458 16.87 -0.04 -17.57
C SER A 458 18.09 0.79 -17.97
N VAL A 459 19.25 0.45 -17.42
CA VAL A 459 20.52 1.14 -17.66
C VAL A 459 21.49 0.16 -18.30
N VAL A 460 22.13 0.57 -19.40
CA VAL A 460 23.19 -0.19 -20.07
C VAL A 460 24.45 0.66 -20.11
N GLU A 461 25.53 0.16 -19.52
CA GLU A 461 26.82 0.84 -19.45
C GLU A 461 27.96 -0.03 -19.98
N ASP A 462 29.07 0.60 -20.37
CA ASP A 462 30.28 -0.09 -20.79
C ASP A 462 30.94 -0.76 -19.58
N ARG A 463 31.02 -2.10 -19.61
CA ARG A 463 31.53 -2.94 -18.51
C ARG A 463 32.93 -2.55 -18.06
N TRP A 464 33.77 -2.17 -19.01
CA TRP A 464 35.19 -1.92 -18.80
C TRP A 464 35.58 -0.49 -19.17
N TRP A 465 34.68 0.48 -18.95
CA TRP A 465 35.04 1.89 -19.04
C TRP A 465 36.22 2.22 -18.11
N PRO A 466 37.25 2.98 -18.55
CA PRO A 466 37.38 3.67 -19.84
C PRO A 466 38.08 2.86 -20.96
N PHE A 467 38.50 1.62 -20.68
CA PHE A 467 39.36 0.81 -21.55
C PHE A 467 38.65 0.29 -22.80
N ILE A 468 37.41 -0.19 -22.67
CA ILE A 468 36.59 -0.67 -23.80
C ILE A 468 35.35 0.21 -23.89
N LYS A 469 35.26 0.95 -24.99
CA LYS A 469 34.15 1.84 -25.30
C LYS A 469 33.29 1.26 -26.40
N THR A 470 32.00 1.54 -26.35
CA THR A 470 31.14 1.26 -27.51
C THR A 470 31.60 2.03 -28.72
N LYS A 471 32.13 1.31 -29.72
CA LYS A 471 32.41 1.85 -31.04
C LYS A 471 31.77 0.93 -32.06
N ILE A 472 31.00 1.51 -32.96
CA ILE A 472 30.49 0.80 -34.13
C ILE A 472 31.70 0.49 -35.02
N PRO A 473 31.98 -0.77 -35.37
CA PRO A 473 33.05 -1.11 -36.32
C PRO A 473 32.87 -0.37 -37.64
N LYS A 474 33.98 0.13 -38.21
CA LYS A 474 33.98 0.92 -39.45
C LYS A 474 33.16 0.33 -40.61
N PRO A 475 33.19 -0.99 -40.92
CA PRO A 475 32.40 -1.56 -42.03
C PRO A 475 30.89 -1.30 -41.93
N ILE A 476 30.38 -1.13 -40.71
CA ILE A 476 28.95 -0.92 -40.42
C ILE A 476 28.66 0.48 -39.84
N GLN A 477 29.65 1.39 -39.85
CA GLN A 477 29.39 2.81 -39.60
C GLN A 477 28.70 3.41 -40.83
N TYR A 478 27.85 4.43 -40.65
CA TYR A 478 27.30 5.16 -41.78
C TYR A 478 28.34 6.15 -42.34
N PRO A 479 28.53 6.22 -43.68
CA PRO A 479 27.92 5.36 -44.70
C PRO A 479 28.51 3.94 -44.68
N ILE A 480 27.63 2.93 -44.83
CA ILE A 480 27.99 1.50 -44.74
C ILE A 480 28.97 1.14 -45.87
N ALA A 481 30.05 0.43 -45.54
CA ALA A 481 31.03 -0.04 -46.53
C ALA A 481 30.43 -1.12 -47.44
N GLU A 482 30.99 -1.31 -48.64
CA GLU A 482 30.52 -2.35 -49.58
C GLU A 482 30.52 -3.76 -48.96
N ASN A 483 31.50 -4.06 -48.09
CA ASN A 483 31.60 -5.31 -47.35
C ASN A 483 30.94 -5.28 -45.95
N GLY A 484 30.12 -4.25 -45.65
CA GLY A 484 29.48 -4.10 -44.36
C GLY A 484 28.51 -5.25 -44.02
N PHE A 485 27.81 -5.78 -45.02
CA PHE A 485 26.92 -6.93 -44.84
C PHE A 485 27.71 -8.23 -44.58
N GLU A 486 28.76 -8.51 -45.36
CA GLU A 486 29.64 -9.68 -45.16
C GLU A 486 30.33 -9.66 -43.79
N PHE A 487 30.74 -8.46 -43.33
CA PHE A 487 31.25 -8.25 -41.98
C PHE A 487 30.19 -8.62 -40.93
N GLN A 488 28.97 -8.15 -41.10
CA GLN A 488 27.88 -8.41 -40.15
C GLN A 488 27.48 -9.88 -40.13
N GLU A 489 27.40 -10.54 -41.28
CA GLU A 489 27.14 -11.98 -41.39
C GLU A 489 28.24 -12.80 -40.70
N SER A 490 29.51 -12.47 -40.96
CA SER A 490 30.66 -13.11 -40.30
C SER A 490 30.64 -12.88 -38.78
N LEU A 491 30.24 -11.70 -38.32
CA LEU A 491 30.10 -11.39 -36.90
C LEU A 491 28.96 -12.21 -36.25
N VAL A 492 27.82 -12.36 -36.93
CA VAL A 492 26.71 -13.21 -36.47
C VAL A 492 27.15 -14.67 -36.36
N HIS A 493 27.81 -15.21 -37.37
CA HIS A 493 28.33 -16.59 -37.34
C HIS A 493 29.36 -16.78 -36.22
N THR A 494 30.22 -15.80 -35.97
CA THR A 494 31.19 -15.83 -34.86
C THR A 494 30.50 -15.96 -33.51
N LEU A 495 29.44 -15.20 -33.27
CA LEU A 495 28.76 -15.11 -31.97
C LEU A 495 27.72 -16.22 -31.74
N TYR A 496 27.04 -16.66 -32.80
CA TYR A 496 25.85 -17.49 -32.73
C TYR A 496 25.92 -18.79 -33.53
N GLY A 497 26.96 -19.03 -34.33
CA GLY A 497 27.10 -20.28 -35.10
C GLY A 497 26.99 -21.52 -34.21
N LEU A 498 26.39 -22.60 -34.66
CA LEU A 498 26.18 -23.78 -33.79
C LEU A 498 27.46 -24.61 -33.62
N ASN A 499 28.35 -24.58 -34.60
CA ASN A 499 29.61 -25.33 -34.63
C ASN A 499 30.81 -24.44 -34.29
N ILE A 500 31.73 -24.94 -33.47
CA ILE A 500 32.94 -24.22 -33.05
C ILE A 500 33.88 -23.91 -34.23
N TRP A 501 33.99 -24.81 -35.20
CA TRP A 501 34.86 -24.61 -36.37
C TRP A 501 34.33 -23.51 -37.29
N ASP A 502 33.01 -23.45 -37.46
CA ASP A 502 32.36 -22.40 -38.25
C ASP A 502 32.47 -21.04 -37.53
N ARG A 503 32.37 -21.01 -36.20
CA ARG A 503 32.64 -19.79 -35.40
C ARG A 503 34.07 -19.29 -35.57
N LEU A 504 35.05 -20.20 -35.52
CA LEU A 504 36.47 -19.84 -35.69
C LEU A 504 36.75 -19.33 -37.11
N ARG A 505 36.20 -20.00 -38.14
CA ARG A 505 36.33 -19.55 -39.52
C ARG A 505 35.69 -18.17 -39.73
N ALA A 506 34.50 -17.95 -39.17
CA ALA A 506 33.82 -16.66 -39.23
C ALA A 506 34.61 -15.56 -38.48
N LEU A 507 35.23 -15.87 -37.33
CA LEU A 507 36.07 -14.93 -36.59
C LEU A 507 37.29 -14.50 -37.43
N VAL A 508 37.92 -15.44 -38.14
CA VAL A 508 39.02 -15.14 -39.06
C VAL A 508 38.56 -14.18 -40.17
N ASN A 509 37.37 -14.39 -40.72
CA ASN A 509 36.79 -13.49 -41.73
C ASN A 509 36.52 -12.08 -41.17
N VAL A 510 35.97 -11.97 -39.95
CA VAL A 510 35.78 -10.68 -39.26
C VAL A 510 37.12 -9.94 -39.13
N LEU A 511 38.18 -10.62 -38.68
CA LEU A 511 39.50 -10.02 -38.52
C LEU A 511 40.13 -9.61 -39.86
N LYS A 512 39.94 -10.41 -40.90
CA LYS A 512 40.40 -10.10 -42.27
C LYS A 512 39.72 -8.86 -42.83
N ILE A 513 38.41 -8.73 -42.66
CA ILE A 513 37.66 -7.54 -43.12
C ILE A 513 38.09 -6.28 -42.36
N LEU A 514 38.37 -6.39 -41.06
CA LEU A 514 38.88 -5.28 -40.27
C LEU A 514 40.31 -4.86 -40.66
N SER A 515 41.16 -5.80 -41.12
CA SER A 515 42.55 -5.52 -41.50
C SER A 515 42.72 -5.00 -42.94
N GLN A 516 41.78 -5.30 -43.84
CA GLN A 516 41.83 -4.90 -45.25
C GLN A 516 41.38 -3.45 -45.51
N GLN A 517 41.02 -2.68 -44.47
CA GLN A 517 40.59 -1.30 -44.67
C GLN A 517 41.78 -0.35 -44.91
N PRO A 518 41.70 0.55 -45.92
CA PRO A 518 42.74 1.55 -46.15
C PRO A 518 42.86 2.51 -44.94
N PRO A 519 44.07 3.05 -44.67
CA PRO A 519 44.25 4.04 -43.61
C PRO A 519 43.36 5.26 -43.86
N ALA A 520 42.93 5.91 -42.76
CA ALA A 520 42.06 7.08 -42.83
C ALA A 520 42.65 8.15 -43.77
N PRO A 521 41.82 8.87 -44.56
CA PRO A 521 42.33 9.95 -45.40
C PRO A 521 43.03 10.98 -44.51
N THR A 522 44.32 11.17 -44.74
CA THR A 522 45.08 12.27 -44.16
C THR A 522 44.39 13.57 -44.56
N SER A 523 43.90 14.33 -43.58
CA SER A 523 43.36 15.66 -43.84
C SER A 523 44.51 16.54 -44.33
N ASN A 524 44.70 16.61 -45.64
CA ASN A 524 45.42 17.72 -46.25
C ASN A 524 44.60 18.97 -45.99
N ARG A 525 44.93 19.67 -44.89
CA ARG A 525 44.66 21.10 -44.76
C ARG A 525 45.35 21.78 -45.94
N ARG A 526 44.65 21.90 -47.07
CA ARG A 526 44.94 22.96 -48.02
C ARG A 526 44.64 24.27 -47.29
N ARG A 527 45.70 24.91 -46.80
CA ARG A 527 45.76 26.38 -46.76
C ARG A 527 45.54 26.83 -48.19
N ASN A 528 44.43 27.48 -48.47
CA ASN A 528 44.26 28.41 -49.58
C ASN A 528 43.42 29.56 -49.01
N ASP A 529 44.11 30.68 -48.85
CA ASP A 529 43.70 32.10 -48.86
C ASP A 529 42.36 32.53 -48.25
#